data_AF-A0A536C4I9-F1
#
_entry.id   AF-A0A536C4I9-F1
#
_cell.length_a   1.000
_cell.length_b   1.000
_cell.length_c   1.000
_cell.angle_alpha   90.00
_cell.angle_beta   90.00
_cell.angle_gamma   90.00
#
_symmetry.space_group_name_H-M   'P 1'
#
loop_
_entity.id
_entity.type
_entity.pdbx_description
1 polymer ?
#
loop_
_entity_poly.entity_id
_entity_poly.type
_entity_poly.pdbx_seq_one_letter_code
_entity_poly.pdbx_strand_id
1 'polypeptide(L)' 'LGLRAGDIVQYGDPSGRIHTYRVSSTTIVSNTQMWPLGATPSSTLTLQTCWTWDGTRDFIVRALEI' A
#
# COMPACT_ATOMS: atom_id res chain seq x y z
N LEU A 1 10.87 2.23 -1.53
CA LEU A 1 9.95 2.24 -2.69
C LEU A 1 9.67 3.69 -3.06
N GLY A 2 9.93 4.10 -4.30
CA GLY A 2 9.70 5.47 -4.77
C GLY A 2 8.27 5.75 -5.25
N LEU A 3 7.30 4.93 -4.83
CA LEU A 3 5.91 4.99 -5.27
C LEU A 3 5.25 6.30 -4.83
N ARG A 4 4.39 6.85 -5.68
CA ARG A 4 3.68 8.10 -5.48
C ARG A 4 2.21 7.96 -5.91
N ALA A 5 1.38 8.91 -5.47
CA ALA A 5 0.00 8.99 -5.93
C ALA A 5 -0.06 9.07 -7.47
N GLY A 6 -0.91 8.25 -8.07
CA GLY A 6 -1.05 8.11 -9.52
C GLY A 6 -0.34 6.90 -10.12
N ASP A 7 0.66 6.32 -9.43
CA ASP A 7 1.38 5.13 -9.92
C ASP A 7 0.45 3.91 -10.02
N ILE A 8 0.79 2.98 -10.91
CA ILE A 8 0.04 1.74 -11.13
C ILE A 8 0.75 0.57 -10.45
N VAL A 9 -0.02 -0.25 -9.73
CA VAL A 9 0.42 -1.50 -9.15
C VAL A 9 -0.41 -2.64 -9.72
N GLN A 10 0.24 -3.69 -10.21
CA GLN A 10 -0.42 -4.90 -10.69
C GLN A 10 -0.13 -6.05 -9.73
N TYR A 11 -1.20 -6.74 -9.31
CA TYR A 11 -1.12 -7.91 -8.45
C TYR A 11 -1.75 -9.11 -9.17
N GLY A 12 -0.95 -10.15 -9.41
CA GLY A 12 -1.42 -11.43 -9.92
C GLY A 12 -1.88 -12.32 -8.76
N ASP A 13 -3.14 -12.74 -8.76
CA ASP A 13 -3.64 -13.70 -7.80
C ASP A 13 -3.33 -15.16 -8.22
N PRO A 14 -3.45 -16.15 -7.32
CA PRO A 14 -3.17 -17.55 -7.64
C PRO A 14 -4.07 -18.18 -8.72
N SER A 15 -5.20 -17.53 -9.08
CA SER A 15 -6.06 -17.98 -10.18
C SER A 15 -5.57 -17.51 -11.55
N GLY A 16 -4.52 -16.68 -11.58
CA GLY A 16 -3.98 -16.09 -12.80
C GLY A 16 -4.64 -14.77 -13.20
N ARG A 17 -5.54 -14.21 -12.37
CA ARG A 17 -6.14 -12.90 -12.64
C ARG A 17 -5.20 -11.78 -12.21
N ILE A 18 -5.06 -10.78 -13.06
CA ILE A 18 -4.31 -9.55 -12.76
C ILE A 18 -5.29 -8.49 -12.26
N HIS A 19 -5.05 -8.04 -11.04
CA HIS A 19 -5.71 -6.89 -10.45
C HIS A 19 -4.87 -5.64 -10.69
N THR A 20 -5.49 -4.57 -11.17
CA THR A 20 -4.82 -3.29 -11.39
C THR A 20 -5.27 -2.30 -10.33
N TYR A 21 -4.31 -1.68 -9.64
CA TYR A 21 -4.57 -0.67 -8.62
C TYR A 21 -3.85 0.62 -8.98
N ARG A 22 -4.48 1.76 -8.70
CA ARG A 22 -3.85 3.08 -8.76
C ARG A 22 -3.56 3.57 -7.35
N VAL A 23 -2.32 3.96 -7.09
CA VAL A 23 -1.90 4.54 -5.81
C VAL A 23 -2.69 5.83 -5.57
N SER A 24 -3.42 5.87 -4.46
CA SER A 24 -4.19 7.04 -4.03
C SER A 24 -3.38 7.92 -3.08
N SER A 25 -2.59 7.32 -2.19
CA SER A 25 -1.80 8.05 -1.20
C SER A 25 -0.60 7.26 -0.70
N THR A 26 0.41 7.98 -0.23
CA THR A 26 1.56 7.44 0.48
C THR A 26 1.77 8.19 1.79
N THR A 27 2.14 7.49 2.86
CA THR A 27 2.44 8.13 4.15
C THR A 27 3.55 7.39 4.89
N ILE A 28 4.23 8.08 5.80
CA ILE A 28 5.18 7.47 6.74
C ILE A 28 4.57 7.53 8.14
N VAL A 29 4.50 6.39 8.81
CA VAL A 29 3.90 6.24 10.15
C VAL A 29 4.88 5.58 11.12
N SER A 30 4.62 5.65 12.41
CA SER A 30 5.27 4.78 13.41
C SER A 30 4.87 3.33 13.16
N ASN A 31 5.79 2.39 13.34
CA ASN A 31 5.53 0.96 13.13
C ASN A 31 4.45 0.37 14.06
N THR A 32 4.11 1.08 15.14
CA THR A 32 3.02 0.73 16.07
C THR A 32 1.63 1.18 15.60
N GLN A 33 1.55 2.01 14.56
CA GLN A 33 0.27 2.54 14.08
C GLN A 33 -0.41 1.58 13.10
N MET A 34 -1.48 0.95 13.56
CA MET A 34 -2.24 -0.05 12.78
C MET A 34 -3.36 0.54 11.91
N TRP A 35 -3.76 1.80 12.14
CA TRP A 35 -4.85 2.44 11.40
C TRP A 35 -4.69 2.41 9.85
N PRO A 36 -3.48 2.48 9.25
CA PRO A 36 -3.34 2.43 7.79
C PRO A 36 -3.67 1.06 7.18
N LEU A 37 -3.72 0.01 8.00
CA LEU A 37 -4.00 -1.37 7.58
C LEU A 37 -5.47 -1.75 7.74
N GLY A 38 -6.29 -0.82 8.23
CA GLY A 38 -7.73 -1.02 8.37
C GLY A 38 -8.41 -1.34 7.04
N ALA A 39 -9.45 -2.17 7.12
CA ALA A 39 -10.34 -2.43 6.00
C ALA A 39 -11.00 -1.13 5.53
N THR A 40 -11.22 -1.02 4.21
CA THR A 40 -11.94 0.10 3.61
C THR A 40 -13.26 -0.34 2.98
N PRO A 41 -14.20 0.60 2.75
CA PRO A 41 -15.43 0.31 2.00
C PRO A 41 -15.23 -0.11 0.54
N SER A 42 -14.01 0.07 0.02
CA SER A 42 -13.64 -0.21 -1.37
C SER A 42 -12.51 -1.23 -1.45
N SER A 43 -12.38 -1.92 -2.59
CA SER A 43 -11.25 -2.80 -2.86
C SER A 43 -9.95 -2.00 -2.91
N THR A 44 -9.00 -2.37 -2.04
CA THR A 44 -7.73 -1.65 -1.91
C THR A 44 -6.57 -2.59 -1.69
N LEU A 45 -5.43 -2.20 -2.23
CA LEU A 45 -4.14 -2.79 -1.91
C LEU A 45 -3.37 -1.86 -0.97
N THR A 46 -2.81 -2.43 0.09
CA THR A 46 -1.88 -1.73 0.99
C THR A 46 -0.52 -2.39 0.93
N LEU A 47 0.51 -1.62 0.60
CA LEU A 47 1.91 -2.06 0.68
C LEU A 47 2.57 -1.38 1.87
N GLN A 48 3.29 -2.16 2.67
CA GLN A 48 4.03 -1.68 3.83
C GLN A 48 5.47 -2.17 3.74
N THR A 49 6.39 -1.27 4.04
CA THR A 49 7.82 -1.59 4.18
C THR A 49 8.46 -0.66 5.18
N CYS A 50 9.56 -1.06 5.79
CA CYS A 50 10.33 -0.20 6.68
C CYS A 50 10.80 1.05 5.92
N TRP A 51 10.59 2.22 6.51
CA TRP A 51 11.11 3.50 6.03
C TRP A 51 12.47 3.81 6.64
N THR A 52 12.60 3.61 7.96
CA THR A 52 13.85 3.80 8.68
C THR A 52 14.62 2.49 8.83
N TRP A 53 15.95 2.59 8.86
CA TRP A 53 16.84 1.44 9.01
C TRP A 53 16.65 0.72 10.35
N ASP A 54 16.19 1.43 11.38
CA ASP A 54 15.92 0.92 12.72
C ASP A 54 14.52 0.27 12.84
N GLY A 55 13.73 0.28 11.78
CA GLY A 55 12.38 -0.32 11.73
C GLY A 55 11.34 0.41 12.58
N THR A 56 11.62 1.61 13.08
CA THR A 56 10.68 2.39 13.90
C THR A 56 9.58 3.07 13.10
N ARG A 57 9.77 3.22 11.78
CA ARG A 57 8.81 3.82 10.88
C ARG A 57 8.58 2.98 9.64
N ASP A 58 7.34 3.00 9.19
CA ASP A 58 6.89 2.31 7.98
C ASP A 58 6.47 3.31 6.90
N PHE A 59 6.82 2.99 5.66
CA PHE A 59 6.28 3.61 4.47
C PHE A 59 5.06 2.81 4.00
N ILE A 60 3.90 3.47 3.99
CA ILE A 60 2.63 2.89 3.61
C ILE A 60 2.20 3.45 2.26
N VAL A 61 1.79 2.56 1.35
CA VAL A 61 1.16 2.89 0.08
C VAL A 61 -0.27 2.37 0.11
N ARG A 62 -1.25 3.24 -0.13
CA ARG A 62 -2.65 2.85 -0.33
C ARG A 62 -2.99 3.00 -1.81
N ALA A 63 -3.61 1.98 -2.38
CA ALA A 63 -4.04 1.98 -3.77
C ALA A 63 -5.47 1.46 -3.90
N LEU A 64 -6.23 2.05 -4.82
CA LEU A 64 -7.62 1.67 -5.14
C LEU A 64 -7.62 0.82 -6.40
N GLU A 65 -8.43 -0.24 -6.45
CA GLU A 65 -8.58 -1.05 -7.65
C GLU A 65 -9.27 -0.25 -8.77
N ILE A 66 -8.84 -0.46 -10.03
CA ILE A 66 -9.35 0.20 -11.23
C ILE A 66 -9.63 -0.77 -12.37
#